data_AF-A0AAD9A876-F1
#
_entry.id   AF-A0AAD9A876-F1
#
_cell.length_a   1.000
_cell.length_b   1.000
_cell.length_c   1.000
_cell.angle_alpha   90.00
_cell.angle_beta   90.00
_cell.angle_gamma   90.00
#
_symmetry.space_group_name_H-M   'P 1'
#
loop_
_entity.id
_entity.type
_entity.pdbx_description
1 polymer ?
#
loop_
_entity_poly.entity_id
_entity_poly.type
_entity_poly.pdbx_seq_one_letter_code
_entity_poly.pdbx_strand_id
1 'polypeptide(L)'
;MDLEPDSTSITVAREVVAASDEDLPSRRVRKPSAKARLNQTFQEITEDVIERATETAGGGRQATTRAATLVKERGKPMEDDTKGLLLTMAKQTKELHAAVKIMFDAWKKSETWNKNIEAELRVATAELQTIKSELQAVKGELQAMNPSVSYADVARSGLVGQGRDSRVATSGTATLPSRSETLFCTIDTSRVEGGSDKPNAGRIRAAVEKEMRAMDGQASWRCRAITVDPRNADRIRIICRDDAEHKLIK
;
A
#
# COMPACT_ATOMS: atom_id res chain seq x y z
N MET A 1 53.62 10.29 27.24
CA MET A 1 53.71 10.29 28.71
C MET A 1 53.14 11.61 29.19
N ASP A 2 52.50 11.55 30.36
CA ASP A 2 51.98 12.65 31.19
C ASP A 2 50.61 13.21 30.79
N LEU A 3 49.50 12.71 31.33
CA LEU A 3 48.94 12.79 32.72
C LEU A 3 48.07 14.04 32.92
N GLU A 4 46.80 13.79 33.27
CA GLU A 4 45.79 14.75 33.70
C GLU A 4 46.20 15.57 34.94
N PRO A 5 45.37 16.56 35.31
CA PRO A 5 44.62 16.31 36.55
C PRO A 5 43.15 16.72 36.52
N ASP A 6 42.35 15.81 37.09
CA ASP A 6 40.99 15.99 37.60
C ASP A 6 41.01 16.81 38.92
N SER A 7 40.01 17.66 39.15
CA SER A 7 39.66 18.16 40.51
C SER A 7 38.28 18.83 40.55
N THR A 8 37.31 18.02 40.95
CA THR A 8 36.29 18.29 41.97
C THR A 8 36.37 19.62 42.72
N SER A 9 35.31 20.45 42.61
CA SER A 9 34.87 21.28 43.74
C SER A 9 33.34 21.33 43.82
N ILE A 10 32.84 20.62 44.81
CA ILE A 10 31.46 20.61 45.29
C ILE A 10 31.20 21.89 46.08
N THR A 11 30.12 22.62 45.78
CA THR A 11 29.51 23.58 46.72
C THR A 11 28.15 23.04 47.14
N VAL A 12 28.08 22.57 48.40
CA VAL A 12 26.86 22.24 49.11
C VAL A 12 26.37 23.52 49.79
N ALA A 13 25.19 24.02 49.41
CA ALA A 13 24.37 24.84 50.29
C ALA A 13 23.28 23.94 50.87
N ARG A 14 23.29 23.81 52.20
CA ARG A 14 22.38 23.01 53.00
C ARG A 14 21.71 23.97 53.99
N GLU A 15 20.40 24.19 53.84
CA GLU A 15 19.51 24.56 54.95
C GLU A 15 18.07 24.19 54.56
N VAL A 16 17.59 23.02 55.01
CA VAL A 16 16.69 22.80 56.16
C VAL A 16 15.20 23.02 55.82
N VAL A 17 14.60 21.91 55.40
CA VAL A 17 13.32 21.29 55.83
C VAL A 17 12.15 22.20 56.24
N ALA A 18 11.08 22.14 55.46
CA ALA A 18 9.73 21.92 55.99
C ALA A 18 8.91 21.13 54.94
N ALA A 19 8.21 20.11 55.43
CA ALA A 19 7.52 19.06 54.68
C ALA A 19 6.32 19.56 53.84
N SER A 20 5.99 18.81 52.78
CA SER A 20 4.66 18.22 52.56
C SER A 20 4.51 17.59 51.15
N ASP A 21 4.25 16.29 51.15
CA ASP A 21 3.37 15.48 50.28
C ASP A 21 3.53 15.39 48.75
N GLU A 22 3.66 14.12 48.33
CA GLU A 22 3.22 13.46 47.10
C GLU A 22 4.03 13.60 45.78
N ASP A 23 4.78 12.53 45.51
CA ASP A 23 5.38 12.12 44.23
C ASP A 23 4.35 11.87 43.12
N LEU A 24 4.43 12.57 41.97
CA LEU A 24 3.93 12.04 40.68
C LEU A 24 4.75 12.53 39.46
N PRO A 25 5.14 11.63 38.53
CA PRO A 25 5.93 11.99 37.35
C PRO A 25 5.05 12.58 36.22
N SER A 26 5.57 13.66 35.60
CA SER A 26 5.00 14.36 34.46
C SER A 26 4.77 13.45 33.25
N ARG A 27 3.50 13.11 32.99
CA ARG A 27 3.07 12.27 31.87
C ARG A 27 2.98 13.11 30.59
N ARG A 28 3.89 12.89 29.63
CA ARG A 28 3.74 13.46 28.27
C ARG A 28 2.43 12.97 27.65
N VAL A 29 1.53 13.91 27.36
CA VAL A 29 0.28 13.67 26.64
C VAL A 29 0.60 13.18 25.23
N ARG A 30 0.31 11.91 24.94
CA ARG A 30 0.39 11.38 23.58
C ARG A 30 -0.79 11.93 22.78
N LYS A 31 -0.50 12.54 21.62
CA LYS A 31 -1.53 12.98 20.66
C LYS A 31 -2.39 11.77 20.23
N PRO A 32 -3.73 11.90 20.18
CA PRO A 32 -4.60 10.80 19.80
C PRO A 32 -4.33 10.33 18.36
N SER A 33 -4.39 9.02 18.15
CA SER A 33 -4.29 8.41 16.82
C SER A 33 -5.41 8.94 15.91
N ALA A 34 -5.15 9.01 14.60
CA ALA A 34 -6.13 9.47 13.59
C ALA A 34 -7.48 8.74 13.70
N LYS A 35 -7.47 7.46 14.07
CA LYS A 35 -8.67 6.65 14.30
C LYS A 35 -9.45 7.07 15.56
N ALA A 36 -8.75 7.47 16.62
CA ALA A 36 -9.37 7.98 17.84
C ALA A 36 -9.99 9.37 17.63
N ARG A 37 -9.35 10.22 16.82
CA ARG A 37 -9.88 11.54 16.46
C ARG A 37 -11.18 11.44 15.67
N LEU A 38 -11.23 10.51 14.71
CA LEU A 38 -12.41 10.34 13.85
C LEU A 38 -13.61 9.79 14.63
N ASN A 39 -13.38 8.88 15.58
CA ASN A 39 -14.42 8.39 16.48
C ASN A 39 -14.92 9.47 17.45
N GLN A 40 -14.03 10.34 17.93
CA GLN A 40 -14.39 11.46 18.80
C GLN A 40 -15.24 12.50 18.06
N THR A 41 -14.88 12.83 16.81
CA THR A 41 -15.68 13.72 15.96
C THR A 41 -17.07 13.12 15.63
N PHE A 42 -17.17 11.81 15.43
CA PHE A 42 -18.46 11.16 15.21
C PHE A 42 -19.35 11.22 16.46
N GLN A 43 -18.75 11.10 17.64
CA GLN A 43 -19.46 11.19 18.92
C GLN A 43 -19.94 12.63 19.18
N GLU A 44 -19.11 13.64 18.93
CA GLU A 44 -19.48 15.06 19.06
C GLU A 44 -20.61 15.46 18.10
N ILE A 45 -20.59 14.97 16.85
CA ILE A 45 -21.68 15.22 15.88
C ILE A 45 -22.99 14.53 16.33
N THR A 46 -22.89 13.36 16.97
CA THR A 46 -24.07 12.62 17.45
C THR A 46 -24.71 13.32 18.65
N GLU A 47 -23.90 13.87 19.56
CA GLU A 47 -24.38 14.61 20.73
C GLU A 47 -25.05 15.94 20.32
N ASP A 48 -24.47 16.71 19.39
CA ASP A 48 -25.03 17.98 18.89
C ASP A 48 -26.37 17.80 18.12
N VAL A 49 -26.54 16.67 17.43
CA VAL A 49 -27.81 16.34 16.76
C VAL A 49 -28.90 15.94 17.76
N ILE A 50 -28.52 15.30 18.87
CA ILE A 50 -29.46 14.94 19.95
C ILE A 50 -29.87 16.19 20.73
N GLU A 51 -28.96 17.12 20.99
CA GLU A 51 -29.22 18.35 21.73
C GLU A 51 -30.13 19.32 20.96
N ARG A 52 -29.92 19.47 19.64
CA ARG A 52 -30.84 20.26 18.79
C ARG A 52 -32.26 19.64 18.70
N ALA A 53 -32.37 18.33 18.82
CA ALA A 53 -33.68 17.66 18.83
C ALA A 53 -34.44 17.88 20.14
N THR A 54 -33.76 18.05 21.28
CA THR A 54 -34.40 18.26 22.59
C THR A 54 -34.80 19.72 22.83
N GLU A 55 -34.08 20.70 22.28
CA GLU A 55 -34.47 22.12 22.35
C GLU A 55 -35.77 22.42 21.60
N THR A 56 -36.03 21.70 20.50
CA THR A 56 -37.24 21.91 19.67
C THR A 56 -38.53 21.39 20.37
N ALA A 57 -38.41 20.65 21.46
CA ALA A 57 -39.54 20.06 22.19
C ALA A 57 -39.99 20.86 23.45
N GLY A 58 -39.30 21.95 23.81
CA GLY A 58 -39.51 22.67 25.08
C GLY A 58 -40.42 23.93 25.04
N GLY A 59 -40.95 24.31 23.87
CA GLY A 59 -41.66 25.59 23.70
C GLY A 59 -43.19 25.47 23.77
N GLY A 60 -43.78 25.20 24.94
CA GLY A 60 -45.23 25.15 25.04
C GLY A 60 -45.78 25.24 26.46
N ARG A 61 -46.03 26.46 26.93
CA ARG A 61 -47.16 26.84 27.81
C ARG A 61 -47.06 28.31 28.25
N GLN A 62 -47.89 29.18 27.66
CA GLN A 62 -48.49 30.31 28.38
C GLN A 62 -49.82 30.67 27.71
N ALA A 63 -50.90 30.30 28.38
CA ALA A 63 -52.26 30.70 28.03
C ALA A 63 -52.60 31.98 28.78
N THR A 64 -52.91 33.07 28.06
CA THR A 64 -53.74 34.14 28.60
C THR A 64 -54.84 34.49 27.60
N THR A 65 -56.06 34.25 28.05
CA THR A 65 -57.33 34.51 27.37
C THR A 65 -57.59 36.01 27.30
N ARG A 66 -57.97 36.54 26.12
CA ARG A 66 -58.87 37.71 25.98
C ARG A 66 -59.51 37.75 24.59
N ALA A 67 -60.74 38.25 24.55
CA ALA A 67 -61.78 37.93 23.57
C ALA A 67 -61.80 38.79 22.29
N ALA A 68 -62.22 38.11 21.21
CA ALA A 68 -63.01 38.50 20.02
C ALA A 68 -62.86 39.90 19.37
N THR A 69 -62.58 39.90 18.06
CA THR A 69 -63.37 40.64 17.04
C THR A 69 -63.31 39.91 15.68
N LEU A 70 -64.43 40.00 14.96
CA LEU A 70 -64.73 39.42 13.64
C LEU A 70 -63.83 39.97 12.52
N VAL A 71 -63.39 39.13 11.57
CA VAL A 71 -63.58 39.32 10.12
C VAL A 71 -63.43 37.96 9.42
N LYS A 72 -64.37 37.72 8.51
CA LYS A 72 -64.51 36.63 7.55
C LYS A 72 -63.24 36.41 6.70
N GLU A 73 -62.62 35.23 6.83
CA GLU A 73 -61.98 34.57 5.69
C GLU A 73 -62.26 33.06 5.70
N ARG A 74 -62.39 32.56 4.49
CA ARG A 74 -62.88 31.27 4.06
C ARG A 74 -61.90 30.18 4.49
N GLY A 75 -62.20 29.47 5.57
CA GLY A 75 -61.38 28.37 6.06
C GLY A 75 -61.39 27.17 5.11
N LYS A 76 -60.34 27.05 4.30
CA LYS A 76 -59.46 25.87 4.06
C LYS A 76 -58.58 26.15 2.83
N PRO A 77 -57.23 26.04 2.94
CA PRO A 77 -56.57 24.76 2.64
C PRO A 77 -55.25 24.45 3.40
N MET A 78 -55.01 24.95 4.62
CA MET A 78 -53.75 24.65 5.34
C MET A 78 -53.58 23.17 5.78
N GLU A 79 -54.70 22.45 5.91
CA GLU A 79 -54.72 21.06 6.38
C GLU A 79 -54.26 20.06 5.30
N ASP A 80 -54.27 20.47 4.02
CA ASP A 80 -53.88 19.62 2.89
C ASP A 80 -52.37 19.70 2.63
N ASP A 81 -51.77 20.90 2.73
CA ASP A 81 -50.33 21.12 2.59
C ASP A 81 -49.53 20.42 3.70
N THR A 82 -50.04 20.40 4.94
CA THR A 82 -49.40 19.72 6.07
C THR A 82 -49.45 18.20 5.92
N LYS A 83 -50.54 17.64 5.38
CA LYS A 83 -50.66 16.22 5.02
C LYS A 83 -49.73 15.85 3.86
N GLY A 84 -49.62 16.72 2.86
CA GLY A 84 -48.67 16.57 1.76
C GLY A 84 -47.22 16.52 2.25
N LEU A 85 -46.83 17.45 3.13
CA LEU A 85 -45.49 17.46 3.73
C LEU A 85 -45.20 16.18 4.51
N LEU A 86 -46.12 15.73 5.37
CA LEU A 86 -45.99 14.48 6.12
C LEU A 86 -45.79 13.25 5.20
N LEU A 87 -46.53 13.18 4.10
CA LEU A 87 -46.38 12.11 3.10
C LEU A 87 -45.01 12.16 2.43
N THR A 88 -44.51 13.35 2.08
CA THR A 88 -43.17 13.51 1.49
C THR A 88 -42.06 13.12 2.47
N MET A 89 -42.16 13.51 3.73
CA MET A 89 -41.22 13.12 4.77
C MET A 89 -41.25 11.61 5.01
N ALA A 90 -42.43 10.99 5.05
CA ALA A 90 -42.56 9.55 5.19
C ALA A 90 -41.92 8.79 4.01
N LYS A 91 -42.03 9.33 2.79
CA LYS A 91 -41.36 8.79 1.60
C LYS A 91 -39.84 8.92 1.72
N GLN A 92 -39.34 10.11 2.07
CA GLN A 92 -37.91 10.35 2.27
C GLN A 92 -37.31 9.47 3.37
N THR A 93 -38.01 9.28 4.49
CA THR A 93 -37.56 8.39 5.57
C THR A 93 -37.42 6.94 5.11
N LYS A 94 -38.34 6.45 4.26
CA LYS A 94 -38.25 5.10 3.68
C LYS A 94 -37.07 4.98 2.71
N GLU A 95 -36.86 5.99 1.86
CA GLU A 95 -35.73 6.02 0.93
C GLU A 95 -34.39 6.06 1.67
N LEU A 96 -34.27 6.91 2.69
CA LEU A 96 -33.08 6.98 3.54
C LEU A 96 -32.84 5.67 4.29
N HIS A 97 -33.89 5.04 4.83
CA HIS A 97 -33.78 3.75 5.48
C HIS A 97 -33.28 2.66 4.51
N ALA A 98 -33.78 2.64 3.27
CA ALA A 98 -33.31 1.71 2.24
C ALA A 98 -31.83 1.96 1.89
N ALA A 99 -31.42 3.22 1.74
CA ALA A 99 -30.03 3.58 1.48
C ALA A 99 -29.10 3.14 2.63
N VAL A 100 -29.49 3.39 3.88
CA VAL A 100 -28.74 2.95 5.08
C VAL A 100 -28.63 1.43 5.14
N LYS A 101 -29.71 0.71 4.81
CA LYS A 101 -29.68 -0.76 4.76
C LYS A 101 -28.65 -1.27 3.75
N ILE A 102 -28.64 -0.70 2.53
CA ILE A 102 -27.65 -1.04 1.49
C ILE A 102 -26.22 -0.76 1.99
N MET A 103 -25.99 0.40 2.62
CA MET A 103 -24.69 0.75 3.18
C MET A 103 -24.25 -0.21 4.29
N PHE A 104 -25.17 -0.63 5.16
CA PHE A 104 -24.89 -1.58 6.23
C PHE A 104 -24.50 -2.96 5.68
N ASP A 105 -25.23 -3.46 4.67
CA ASP A 105 -24.94 -4.74 4.04
C ASP A 105 -23.58 -4.70 3.31
N ALA A 106 -23.28 -3.58 2.62
CA ALA A 106 -21.97 -3.35 1.99
C ALA A 106 -20.84 -3.28 3.03
N TRP A 107 -21.05 -2.58 4.15
CA TRP A 107 -20.09 -2.50 5.24
C TRP A 107 -19.83 -3.87 5.87
N LYS A 108 -20.88 -4.67 6.11
CA LYS A 108 -20.75 -6.04 6.59
C LYS A 108 -19.91 -6.90 5.66
N LYS A 109 -20.12 -6.78 4.35
CA LYS A 109 -19.30 -7.46 3.34
C LYS A 109 -17.85 -6.96 3.31
N SER A 110 -17.62 -5.67 3.53
CA SER A 110 -16.26 -5.13 3.64
C SER A 110 -15.55 -5.64 4.90
N GLU A 111 -16.27 -5.79 6.02
CA GLU A 111 -15.72 -6.35 7.27
C GLU A 111 -15.19 -7.77 7.07
N THR A 112 -15.91 -8.62 6.32
CA THR A 112 -15.47 -9.99 6.01
C THR A 112 -14.29 -10.00 5.05
N TRP A 113 -14.29 -9.14 4.02
CA TRP A 113 -13.17 -9.02 3.09
C TRP A 113 -11.88 -8.55 3.79
N ASN A 114 -11.99 -7.59 4.72
CA ASN A 114 -10.86 -7.14 5.54
C ASN A 114 -10.26 -8.29 6.36
N LYS A 115 -11.10 -9.11 7.01
CA LYS A 115 -10.64 -10.29 7.75
C LYS A 115 -9.93 -11.31 6.84
N ASN A 116 -10.44 -11.51 5.63
CA ASN A 116 -9.81 -12.40 4.65
C ASN A 116 -8.43 -11.90 4.23
N ILE A 117 -8.30 -10.62 3.87
CA ILE A 117 -7.01 -10.02 3.51
C ILE A 117 -6.02 -10.09 4.68
N GLU A 118 -6.47 -9.85 5.90
CA GLU A 118 -5.60 -9.96 7.07
C GLU A 118 -5.10 -11.40 7.27
N ALA A 119 -5.91 -12.41 6.94
CA ALA A 119 -5.49 -13.81 6.95
C ALA A 119 -4.47 -14.10 5.83
N GLU A 120 -4.72 -13.65 4.61
CA GLU A 120 -3.78 -13.80 3.48
C GLU A 120 -2.44 -13.10 3.75
N LEU A 121 -2.45 -11.90 4.33
CA LEU A 121 -1.24 -11.19 4.74
C LEU A 121 -0.45 -11.96 5.81
N ARG A 122 -1.14 -12.61 6.77
CA ARG A 122 -0.47 -13.47 7.75
C ARG A 122 0.22 -14.66 7.08
N VAL A 123 -0.46 -15.32 6.14
CA VAL A 123 0.10 -16.46 5.39
C VAL A 123 1.32 -16.03 4.60
N ALA A 124 1.22 -14.97 3.81
CA ALA A 124 2.35 -14.45 3.02
C ALA A 124 3.53 -14.04 3.92
N THR A 125 3.26 -13.45 5.09
CA THR A 125 4.31 -13.10 6.06
C THR A 125 5.01 -14.34 6.61
N ALA A 126 4.27 -15.40 6.91
CA ALA A 126 4.83 -16.66 7.40
C ALA A 126 5.71 -17.32 6.32
N GLU A 127 5.25 -17.37 5.07
CA GLU A 127 6.03 -17.90 3.94
C GLU A 127 7.34 -17.12 3.72
N LEU A 128 7.29 -15.78 3.78
CA LEU A 128 8.50 -14.95 3.68
C LEU A 128 9.50 -15.23 4.81
N GLN A 129 9.01 -15.49 6.02
CA GLN A 129 9.87 -15.87 7.15
C GLN A 129 10.51 -17.25 6.93
N THR A 130 9.75 -18.22 6.42
CA THR A 130 10.26 -19.55 6.06
C THR A 130 11.34 -19.45 5.00
N ILE A 131 11.07 -18.78 3.87
CA ILE A 131 12.05 -18.60 2.78
C ILE A 131 13.31 -17.89 3.30
N LYS A 132 13.14 -16.88 4.16
CA LYS A 132 14.28 -16.20 4.79
C LYS A 132 15.12 -17.16 5.62
N SER A 133 14.50 -18.05 6.41
CA SER A 133 15.21 -19.03 7.22
C SER A 133 15.97 -20.06 6.37
N GLU A 134 15.34 -20.56 5.31
CA GLU A 134 15.96 -21.47 4.34
C GLU A 134 17.16 -20.81 3.65
N LEU A 135 17.02 -19.54 3.24
CA LEU A 135 18.12 -18.80 2.61
C LEU A 135 19.29 -18.59 3.58
N GLN A 136 19.02 -18.33 4.87
CA GLN A 136 20.09 -18.26 5.88
C GLN A 136 20.75 -19.62 6.10
N ALA A 137 19.99 -20.72 6.08
CA ALA A 137 20.53 -22.07 6.18
C ALA A 137 21.46 -22.39 5.00
N VAL A 138 20.99 -22.17 3.77
CA VAL A 138 21.79 -22.36 2.53
C VAL A 138 23.05 -21.47 2.54
N LYS A 139 22.92 -20.23 3.01
CA LYS A 139 24.07 -19.34 3.19
C LYS A 139 25.08 -19.91 4.19
N GLY A 140 24.61 -20.46 5.31
CA GLY A 140 25.45 -21.12 6.31
C GLY A 140 26.15 -22.36 5.76
N GLU A 141 25.44 -23.21 5.02
CA GLU A 141 26.01 -24.38 4.36
C GLU A 141 27.06 -24.00 3.31
N LEU A 142 26.82 -22.96 2.51
CA LEU A 142 27.78 -22.47 1.53
C LEU A 142 29.05 -21.92 2.22
N GLN A 143 28.89 -21.21 3.33
CA GLN A 143 30.02 -20.72 4.15
C GLN A 143 30.78 -21.86 4.84
N ALA A 144 30.09 -22.92 5.26
CA ALA A 144 30.70 -24.10 5.86
C ALA A 144 31.47 -24.94 4.82
N MET A 145 30.96 -25.05 3.59
CA MET A 145 31.66 -25.69 2.48
C MET A 145 32.84 -24.87 1.94
N ASN A 146 32.85 -23.54 2.16
CA ASN A 146 33.90 -22.64 1.69
C ASN A 146 34.36 -21.70 2.82
N PRO A 147 35.12 -22.19 3.82
CA PRO A 147 35.74 -21.32 4.79
C PRO A 147 36.82 -20.50 4.06
N SER A 148 36.47 -19.27 3.68
CA SER A 148 37.32 -18.31 2.96
C SER A 148 37.87 -18.81 1.62
N VAL A 149 37.04 -18.85 0.59
CA VAL A 149 37.55 -18.73 -0.78
C VAL A 149 38.07 -17.30 -0.94
N SER A 150 39.40 -17.14 -0.92
CA SER A 150 40.07 -15.88 -1.23
C SER A 150 39.79 -15.52 -2.70
N TYR A 151 39.68 -14.24 -3.04
CA TYR A 151 39.55 -13.78 -4.44
C TYR A 151 40.63 -14.39 -5.35
N ALA A 152 41.80 -14.69 -4.78
CA ALA A 152 42.89 -15.35 -5.46
C ALA A 152 42.63 -16.83 -5.80
N ASP A 153 41.82 -17.57 -5.02
CA ASP A 153 41.49 -18.98 -5.28
C ASP A 153 40.48 -19.16 -6.41
N VAL A 154 39.52 -18.25 -6.55
CA VAL A 154 38.58 -18.24 -7.68
C VAL A 154 39.30 -17.93 -8.99
N ALA A 155 40.23 -16.97 -8.98
CA ALA A 155 41.04 -16.62 -10.14
C ALA A 155 42.01 -17.75 -10.54
N ARG A 156 42.51 -18.54 -9.57
CA ARG A 156 43.40 -19.68 -9.82
C ARG A 156 42.68 -20.91 -10.38
N SER A 157 41.44 -21.19 -9.96
CA SER A 157 40.65 -22.30 -10.51
C SER A 157 40.32 -22.14 -12.01
N GLY A 158 40.47 -20.93 -12.57
CA GLY A 158 40.36 -20.69 -14.02
C GLY A 158 41.57 -21.09 -14.86
N LEU A 159 42.71 -21.46 -14.25
CA LEU A 159 43.98 -21.67 -14.97
C LEU A 159 44.65 -23.03 -14.74
N VAL A 160 44.11 -23.91 -13.89
CA VAL A 160 44.63 -25.29 -13.78
C VAL A 160 43.77 -26.21 -14.63
N GLY A 161 44.17 -26.32 -15.89
CA GLY A 161 43.70 -27.39 -16.76
C GLY A 161 44.16 -28.74 -16.23
N GLN A 162 43.21 -29.59 -15.84
CA GLN A 162 43.39 -31.02 -15.99
C GLN A 162 42.06 -31.63 -16.42
N GLY A 163 42.05 -32.11 -17.65
CA GLY A 163 40.87 -32.62 -18.32
C GLY A 163 40.20 -33.74 -17.55
N ARG A 164 38.88 -33.64 -17.45
CA ARG A 164 38.00 -34.81 -17.51
C ARG A 164 36.61 -34.39 -17.96
N ASP A 165 36.20 -35.07 -19.00
CA ASP A 165 34.91 -35.01 -19.68
C ASP A 165 33.75 -35.10 -18.68
N SER A 166 32.95 -34.04 -18.56
CA SER A 166 31.56 -34.13 -18.13
C SER A 166 30.81 -32.88 -18.56
N ARG A 167 29.87 -33.06 -19.48
CA ARG A 167 28.86 -32.07 -19.85
C ARG A 167 27.95 -31.83 -18.64
N VAL A 168 28.19 -30.75 -17.91
CA VAL A 168 27.18 -30.16 -17.03
C VAL A 168 27.07 -28.70 -17.44
N ALA A 169 25.97 -28.38 -18.12
CA ALA A 169 25.56 -27.02 -18.39
C ALA A 169 25.16 -26.39 -17.05
N THR A 170 26.08 -25.70 -16.40
CA THR A 170 25.77 -24.83 -15.27
C THR A 170 25.08 -23.60 -15.81
N SER A 171 23.74 -23.57 -15.70
CA SER A 171 22.93 -22.37 -15.90
C SER A 171 23.47 -21.24 -15.02
N GLY A 172 23.71 -20.09 -15.66
CA GLY A 172 24.42 -18.97 -15.10
C GLY A 172 23.83 -18.44 -13.79
N THR A 173 24.73 -18.14 -12.87
CA THR A 173 24.58 -17.21 -11.75
C THR A 173 23.88 -15.94 -12.23
N ALA A 174 22.67 -15.69 -11.73
CA ALA A 174 21.97 -14.44 -11.92
C ALA A 174 22.65 -13.35 -11.08
N THR A 175 23.69 -12.73 -11.63
CA THR A 175 24.16 -11.43 -11.15
C THR A 175 23.02 -10.44 -11.33
N LEU A 176 22.49 -9.93 -10.22
CA LEU A 176 21.52 -8.84 -10.24
C LEU A 176 22.14 -7.68 -11.03
N PRO A 177 21.51 -7.25 -12.15
CA PRO A 177 22.04 -6.15 -12.93
C PRO A 177 21.97 -4.89 -12.07
N SER A 178 23.11 -4.20 -11.96
CA SER A 178 23.17 -2.85 -11.43
C SER A 178 22.17 -1.97 -12.19
N ARG A 179 21.58 -0.96 -11.53
CA ARG A 179 20.51 -0.08 -12.05
C ARG A 179 20.82 0.66 -13.37
N SER A 180 22.00 0.44 -13.96
CA SER A 180 22.48 1.05 -15.21
C SER A 180 22.86 0.02 -16.29
N GLU A 181 22.77 -1.29 -16.03
CA GLU A 181 22.98 -2.31 -17.05
C GLU A 181 21.69 -2.47 -17.84
N THR A 182 21.70 -2.10 -19.13
CA THR A 182 20.57 -2.29 -20.04
C THR A 182 20.24 -3.77 -20.12
N LEU A 183 19.17 -4.16 -19.43
CA LEU A 183 18.61 -5.50 -19.47
C LEU A 183 18.21 -5.84 -20.91
N PHE A 184 18.75 -6.95 -21.41
CA PHE A 184 18.37 -7.49 -22.71
C PHE A 184 17.73 -8.86 -22.54
N CYS A 185 16.61 -9.08 -23.23
CA CYS A 185 16.03 -10.39 -23.41
C CYS A 185 16.66 -11.04 -24.65
N THR A 186 16.97 -12.32 -24.60
CA THR A 186 17.43 -13.09 -25.76
C THR A 186 16.36 -14.10 -26.13
N ILE A 187 15.94 -14.09 -27.38
CA ILE A 187 14.99 -15.05 -27.96
C ILE A 187 15.76 -15.94 -28.92
N ASP A 188 15.66 -17.25 -28.72
CA ASP A 188 16.25 -18.26 -29.60
C ASP A 188 15.15 -18.90 -30.44
N THR A 189 15.22 -18.73 -31.76
CA THR A 189 14.28 -19.25 -32.75
C THR A 189 14.79 -20.51 -33.44
N SER A 190 15.91 -21.08 -33.00
CA SER A 190 16.54 -22.26 -33.64
C SER A 190 15.65 -23.51 -33.58
N ARG A 191 14.76 -23.57 -32.58
CA ARG A 191 13.80 -24.66 -32.38
C ARG A 191 12.49 -24.47 -33.15
N VAL A 192 12.31 -23.34 -33.83
CA VAL A 192 11.12 -23.08 -34.64
C VAL A 192 11.36 -23.66 -36.03
N GLU A 193 10.42 -24.47 -36.52
CA GLU A 193 10.52 -25.11 -37.83
C GLU A 193 10.77 -24.09 -38.95
N GLY A 194 11.67 -24.46 -39.87
CA GLY A 194 12.07 -23.61 -40.98
C GLY A 194 10.96 -23.49 -42.02
N GLY A 195 10.50 -22.26 -42.27
CA GLY A 195 9.48 -21.94 -43.28
C GLY A 195 9.19 -20.44 -43.33
N SER A 196 8.20 -20.03 -44.12
CA SER A 196 7.70 -18.64 -44.15
C SER A 196 7.22 -18.12 -42.79
N ASP A 197 6.94 -19.04 -41.86
CA ASP A 197 6.48 -18.75 -40.51
C ASP A 197 7.59 -18.56 -39.49
N LYS A 198 8.87 -18.68 -39.89
CA LYS A 198 9.98 -18.40 -39.00
C LYS A 198 9.91 -16.95 -38.50
N PRO A 199 9.86 -16.73 -37.17
CA PRO A 199 9.69 -15.39 -36.61
C PRO A 199 10.95 -14.56 -36.85
N ASN A 200 10.82 -13.51 -37.67
CA ASN A 200 11.87 -12.53 -37.87
C ASN A 200 11.84 -11.45 -36.77
N ALA A 201 12.93 -10.67 -36.65
CA ALA A 201 13.04 -9.61 -35.66
C ALA A 201 11.87 -8.60 -35.71
N GLY A 202 11.38 -8.26 -36.91
CA GLY A 202 10.22 -7.38 -37.06
C GLY A 202 8.93 -7.96 -36.47
N ARG A 203 8.63 -9.23 -36.78
CA ARG A 203 7.47 -9.96 -36.25
C ARG A 203 7.53 -10.10 -34.73
N ILE A 204 8.71 -10.42 -34.20
CA ILE A 204 8.95 -10.52 -32.76
C ILE A 204 8.75 -9.15 -32.09
N ARG A 205 9.31 -8.07 -32.64
CA ARG A 205 9.08 -6.71 -32.11
C ARG A 205 7.59 -6.39 -32.09
N ALA A 206 6.89 -6.63 -33.19
CA ALA A 206 5.46 -6.34 -33.30
C ALA A 206 4.64 -7.13 -32.27
N ALA A 207 4.94 -8.41 -32.07
CA ALA A 207 4.28 -9.25 -31.07
C ALA A 207 4.52 -8.74 -29.65
N VAL A 208 5.78 -8.52 -29.27
CA VAL A 208 6.12 -8.02 -27.93
C VAL A 208 5.47 -6.66 -27.67
N GLU A 209 5.58 -5.73 -28.62
CA GLU A 209 4.97 -4.41 -28.46
C GLU A 209 3.45 -4.46 -28.42
N LYS A 210 2.81 -5.40 -29.13
CA LYS A 210 1.36 -5.59 -29.08
C LYS A 210 0.91 -6.05 -27.70
N GLU A 211 1.56 -7.07 -27.14
CA GLU A 211 1.24 -7.59 -25.81
C GLU A 211 1.47 -6.53 -24.72
N MET A 212 2.57 -5.79 -24.81
CA MET A 212 2.87 -4.74 -23.83
C MET A 212 1.87 -3.59 -23.89
N ARG A 213 1.42 -3.17 -25.08
CA ARG A 213 0.40 -2.12 -25.21
C ARG A 213 -1.00 -2.53 -24.75
N ALA A 214 -1.28 -3.83 -24.69
CA ALA A 214 -2.54 -4.34 -24.17
C ALA A 214 -2.64 -4.23 -22.64
N MET A 215 -1.52 -3.96 -21.94
CA MET A 215 -1.50 -3.70 -20.51
C MET A 215 -1.95 -2.26 -20.21
N ASP A 216 -2.71 -2.08 -19.13
CA ASP A 216 -3.22 -0.77 -18.70
C ASP A 216 -2.07 0.23 -18.51
N GLY A 217 -2.20 1.41 -19.12
CA GLY A 217 -1.22 2.50 -19.02
C GLY A 217 0.03 2.35 -19.89
N GLN A 218 0.09 1.36 -20.79
CA GLN A 218 1.26 1.08 -21.66
C GLN A 218 0.99 1.33 -23.15
N ALA A 219 -0.02 2.13 -23.51
CA ALA A 219 -0.44 2.33 -24.90
C ALA A 219 0.68 2.86 -25.84
N SER A 220 1.62 3.66 -25.33
CA SER A 220 2.76 4.20 -26.09
C SER A 220 4.04 3.34 -25.99
N TRP A 221 3.95 2.14 -25.39
CA TRP A 221 5.10 1.27 -25.17
C TRP A 221 5.77 0.83 -26.49
N ARG A 222 7.09 0.79 -26.48
CA ARG A 222 7.94 0.44 -27.64
C ARG A 222 9.23 -0.22 -27.16
N CYS A 223 9.70 -1.23 -27.90
CA CYS A 223 11.04 -1.78 -27.67
C CYS A 223 12.11 -0.69 -27.94
N ARG A 224 13.18 -0.65 -27.14
CA ARG A 224 14.32 0.28 -27.35
C ARG A 224 15.11 -0.12 -28.59
N ALA A 225 15.48 -1.39 -28.67
CA ALA A 225 16.21 -1.94 -29.81
C ALA A 225 15.88 -3.43 -29.99
N ILE A 226 16.06 -3.90 -31.22
CA ILE A 226 16.09 -5.33 -31.52
C ILE A 226 17.26 -5.60 -32.46
N THR A 227 18.05 -6.62 -32.16
CA THR A 227 19.26 -6.95 -32.92
C THR A 227 19.34 -8.44 -33.11
N VAL A 228 19.60 -8.87 -34.35
CA VAL A 228 19.93 -10.27 -34.66
C VAL A 228 21.41 -10.49 -34.29
N ASP A 229 21.74 -11.61 -33.65
CA ASP A 229 23.12 -11.96 -33.32
C ASP A 229 23.89 -12.29 -34.62
N PRO A 230 25.00 -11.60 -34.92
CA PRO A 230 25.77 -11.86 -36.14
C PRO A 230 26.39 -13.27 -36.17
N ARG A 231 26.54 -13.93 -35.01
CA ARG A 231 27.07 -15.30 -34.92
C ARG A 231 25.96 -16.36 -35.04
N ASN A 232 24.71 -15.98 -34.81
CA ASN A 232 23.58 -16.89 -34.89
C ASN A 232 22.30 -16.12 -35.29
N ALA A 233 21.88 -16.28 -36.55
CA ALA A 233 20.69 -15.61 -37.08
C ALA A 233 19.39 -16.00 -36.35
N ASP A 234 19.39 -17.12 -35.64
CA ASP A 234 18.25 -17.58 -34.84
C ASP A 234 18.18 -16.92 -33.46
N ARG A 235 19.23 -16.21 -33.05
CA ARG A 235 19.28 -15.57 -31.75
C ARG A 235 19.03 -14.07 -31.90
N ILE A 236 17.95 -13.61 -31.31
CA ILE A 236 17.49 -12.23 -31.39
C ILE A 236 17.53 -11.61 -30.01
N ARG A 237 18.23 -10.48 -29.86
CA ARG A 237 18.31 -9.71 -28.61
C ARG A 237 17.32 -8.55 -28.67
N ILE A 238 16.53 -8.40 -27.62
CA ILE A 238 15.60 -7.29 -27.43
C ILE A 238 16.08 -6.48 -26.24
N ILE A 239 16.19 -5.17 -26.43
CA ILE A 239 16.42 -4.22 -25.35
C ILE A 239 15.10 -3.52 -25.09
N CYS A 240 14.58 -3.65 -23.87
CA CYS A 240 13.40 -2.92 -23.43
C CYS A 240 13.81 -1.51 -22.99
N ARG A 241 12.88 -0.56 -23.12
CA ARG A 241 13.04 0.74 -22.47
C ARG A 241 12.71 0.60 -20.99
N ASP A 242 13.34 1.41 -20.16
CA ASP A 242 12.99 1.52 -18.74
C ASP A 242 11.82 2.51 -18.53
N ASP A 243 11.32 2.58 -17.29
CA ASP A 243 10.19 3.46 -16.94
C ASP A 243 10.47 4.95 -17.19
N ALA A 244 11.73 5.39 -17.13
CA ALA A 244 12.10 6.78 -17.41
C ALA A 244 12.09 7.04 -18.92
N GLU A 245 12.66 6.13 -19.71
CA GLU A 245 12.65 6.17 -21.18
C GLU A 245 11.23 6.05 -21.75
N HIS A 246 10.34 5.30 -21.10
CA HIS A 246 8.92 5.22 -21.50
C HIS A 246 8.18 6.55 -21.32
N LYS A 247 8.41 7.26 -20.22
CA LYS A 247 7.77 8.57 -19.95
C LYS A 247 8.15 9.65 -20.97
N LEU A 248 9.23 9.44 -21.74
CA LEU A 248 9.68 10.35 -22.80
C LEU A 248 8.96 10.11 -24.14
N ILE A 249 8.21 9.01 -24.28
CA ILE A 249 7.40 8.76 -25.48
C ILE A 249 6.11 9.57 -25.35
N LYS A 250 5.96 10.56 -26.25
CA LYS A 250 4.75 11.37 -26.42
C LYS A 250 3.72 10.65 -27.26
#